data_AF-A0A969FHK0-F1
#
_entry.id   AF-A0A969FHK0-F1
#
_cell.length_a   1.000
_cell.length_b   1.000
_cell.length_c   1.000
_cell.angle_alpha   90.00
_cell.angle_beta   90.00
_cell.angle_gamma   90.00
#
_symmetry.space_group_name_H-M   'P 1'
#
loop_
_entity.id
_entity.type
_entity.pdbx_description
1 polymer ?
#
loop_
_entity_poly.entity_id
_entity_poly.type
_entity_poly.pdbx_seq_one_letter_code
_entity_poly.pdbx_strand_id
1 'polypeptide(L)'
;MTFDSHKLDIRALQFRDLDAIEALLPQALTARSSSSILDLATHLDRIRSYYGLLTCLSWLPTHYQHLFSVFVAEKNRQIQGAVQVSPSNRGATTWRIDRLIADPSCGAQDTSTALIRHCLQNLWKARTWLAEVKVSNADAMAIYRQNGFQCLTQVTHWDFSADLLAELSQREPDLPNLMPVNNSDASLLYQLDTASMLPHVRQVYDRHVCDFKTSLFDSLMDGFKRWMSKTDSVAGYVFEPQRKAAIGYFHMQLSQQGTFPHRAELTVHPAYTWLYPELLAQMARVTRELPAQSLRLTSADYQTEREEFFQRVGARPVEHTQLMSRSVWHKLRETKQVTLDGLQLSDVLGGFQPARKPIPSRWLQHLYELESYKEENNSDNAHGDRN
;
A
#
# COMPACT_ATOMS: atom_id res chain seq x y z
N MET A 1 -5.27 -40.57 -33.09
CA MET A 1 -4.74 -40.34 -31.73
C MET A 1 -4.33 -38.88 -31.66
N THR A 2 -5.23 -38.03 -31.17
CA THR A 2 -5.03 -36.59 -30.99
C THR A 2 -4.23 -36.37 -29.70
N PHE A 3 -3.03 -35.81 -29.82
CA PHE A 3 -2.26 -35.35 -28.66
C PHE A 3 -3.03 -34.20 -28.00
N ASP A 4 -3.57 -34.45 -26.81
CA ASP A 4 -4.05 -33.38 -25.93
C ASP A 4 -2.85 -32.51 -25.56
N SER A 5 -2.77 -31.32 -26.17
CA SER A 5 -1.90 -30.26 -25.69
C SER A 5 -2.42 -29.85 -24.31
N HIS A 6 -1.85 -30.43 -23.25
CA HIS A 6 -2.25 -30.11 -21.88
C HIS A 6 -2.09 -28.61 -21.64
N LYS A 7 -3.23 -27.92 -21.59
CA LYS A 7 -3.36 -26.48 -21.40
C LYS A 7 -2.81 -26.11 -20.03
N LEU A 8 -2.02 -25.04 -19.97
CA LEU A 8 -1.55 -24.45 -18.72
C LEU A 8 -2.76 -23.95 -17.92
N ASP A 9 -2.98 -24.49 -16.73
CA ASP A 9 -4.05 -24.08 -15.83
C ASP A 9 -3.51 -23.08 -14.80
N ILE A 10 -4.25 -22.00 -14.53
CA ILE A 10 -3.84 -20.97 -13.57
C ILE A 10 -4.91 -20.86 -12.50
N ARG A 11 -4.50 -21.10 -11.25
CA ARG A 11 -5.39 -21.14 -10.08
C ARG A 11 -4.75 -20.45 -8.88
N ALA A 12 -5.55 -20.17 -7.86
CA ALA A 12 -5.06 -19.66 -6.59
C ALA A 12 -4.13 -20.69 -5.91
N LEU A 13 -3.18 -20.18 -5.12
CA LEU A 13 -2.24 -20.99 -4.35
C LEU A 13 -2.96 -21.94 -3.39
N GLN A 14 -2.59 -23.21 -3.41
CA GLN A 14 -3.00 -24.21 -2.42
C GLN A 14 -1.83 -24.56 -1.51
N PHE A 15 -2.13 -25.04 -0.30
CA PHE A 15 -1.12 -25.44 0.69
C PHE A 15 -0.09 -26.44 0.12
N ARG A 16 -0.54 -27.40 -0.69
CA ARG A 16 0.31 -28.43 -1.33
C ARG A 16 1.34 -27.87 -2.30
N ASP A 17 1.12 -26.65 -2.81
CA ASP A 17 2.00 -26.04 -3.81
C ASP A 17 3.20 -25.34 -3.16
N LEU A 18 3.18 -25.12 -1.83
CA LEU A 18 4.21 -24.37 -1.12
C LEU A 18 5.62 -24.96 -1.32
N ASP A 19 5.75 -26.28 -1.24
CA ASP A 19 7.04 -26.97 -1.41
C ASP A 19 7.60 -26.79 -2.83
N ALA A 20 6.73 -26.85 -3.84
CA ALA A 20 7.12 -26.67 -5.23
C ALA A 20 7.55 -25.20 -5.49
N ILE A 21 6.87 -24.24 -4.87
CA ILE A 21 7.24 -22.83 -5.00
C ILE A 21 8.54 -22.52 -4.28
N GLU A 22 8.76 -23.11 -3.10
CA GLU A 22 10.00 -22.98 -2.35
C GLU A 22 11.21 -23.40 -3.22
N ALA A 23 11.08 -24.51 -3.95
CA ALA A 23 12.10 -24.99 -4.88
C ALA A 23 12.34 -24.04 -6.07
N LEU A 24 11.29 -23.36 -6.56
CA LEU A 24 11.38 -22.43 -7.70
C LEU A 24 11.78 -21.01 -7.29
N LEU A 25 11.72 -20.68 -6.00
CA LEU A 25 11.98 -19.33 -5.47
C LEU A 25 13.33 -18.71 -5.89
N PRO A 26 14.45 -19.46 -6.02
CA PRO A 26 15.70 -18.91 -6.52
C PRO A 26 15.61 -18.36 -7.96
N GLN A 27 14.60 -18.75 -8.72
CA GLN A 27 14.38 -18.38 -10.12
C GLN A 27 13.45 -17.15 -10.28
N ALA A 28 13.16 -16.43 -9.19
CA ALA A 28 12.29 -15.26 -9.23
C ALA A 28 12.85 -14.15 -10.15
N LEU A 29 11.99 -13.64 -11.03
CA LEU A 29 12.31 -12.64 -12.06
C LEU A 29 12.22 -11.20 -11.57
N THR A 30 11.37 -10.92 -10.57
CA THR A 30 11.21 -9.57 -9.99
C THR A 30 12.16 -9.32 -8.82
N ALA A 31 12.50 -8.05 -8.62
CA ALA A 31 13.18 -7.58 -7.43
C ALA A 31 12.29 -7.78 -6.19
N ARG A 32 12.90 -7.86 -5.00
CA ARG A 32 12.13 -7.97 -3.75
C ARG A 32 11.40 -6.65 -3.49
N SER A 33 10.07 -6.66 -3.54
CA SER A 33 9.31 -5.47 -3.16
C SER A 33 9.25 -5.29 -1.64
N SER A 34 9.51 -4.07 -1.17
CA SER A 34 9.48 -3.72 0.25
C SER A 34 8.07 -3.63 0.84
N SER A 35 7.03 -3.50 0.01
CA SER A 35 5.65 -3.23 0.46
C SER A 35 4.78 -4.46 0.67
N SER A 36 5.20 -5.64 0.20
CA SER A 36 4.38 -6.83 0.37
C SER A 36 4.32 -7.17 1.86
N ILE A 37 3.10 -7.14 2.41
CA ILE A 37 2.83 -7.47 3.81
C ILE A 37 3.35 -8.86 4.17
N LEU A 38 3.35 -9.77 3.20
CA LEU A 38 3.76 -11.16 3.37
C LEU A 38 4.60 -11.60 2.16
N ASP A 39 5.89 -11.27 2.16
CA ASP A 39 6.81 -11.73 1.13
C ASP A 39 6.96 -13.26 1.19
N LEU A 40 6.52 -13.92 0.13
CA LEU A 40 6.52 -15.38 0.01
C LEU A 40 7.90 -15.99 0.25
N ALA A 41 8.97 -15.28 -0.12
CA ALA A 41 10.34 -15.75 0.08
C ALA A 41 10.81 -15.71 1.53
N THR A 42 10.36 -14.70 2.28
CA THR A 42 10.89 -14.42 3.62
C THR A 42 10.06 -15.10 4.70
N HIS A 43 8.81 -15.42 4.39
CA HIS A 43 7.83 -15.89 5.37
C HIS A 43 7.19 -17.22 5.00
N LEU A 44 7.79 -18.03 4.11
CA LEU A 44 7.22 -19.29 3.65
C LEU A 44 6.87 -20.24 4.81
N ASP A 45 7.76 -20.42 5.78
CA ASP A 45 7.51 -21.26 6.97
C ASP A 45 6.34 -20.75 7.83
N ARG A 46 6.20 -19.43 7.93
CA ARG A 46 5.10 -18.79 8.66
C ARG A 46 3.79 -18.91 7.89
N ILE A 47 3.84 -18.72 6.57
CA ILE A 47 2.70 -18.97 5.68
C ILE A 47 2.26 -20.42 5.82
N ARG A 48 3.20 -21.38 5.85
CA ARG A 48 2.90 -22.80 6.07
C ARG A 48 2.21 -23.02 7.42
N SER A 49 2.71 -22.40 8.47
CA SER A 49 2.16 -22.55 9.83
C SER A 49 0.76 -21.92 10.00
N TYR A 50 0.46 -20.85 9.28
CA TYR A 50 -0.78 -20.06 9.44
C TYR A 50 -1.66 -20.04 8.19
N TYR A 51 -1.45 -20.95 7.24
CA TYR A 51 -2.13 -20.93 5.94
C TYR A 51 -3.66 -20.91 6.09
N GLY A 52 -4.22 -21.78 6.93
CA GLY A 52 -5.68 -21.86 7.12
C GLY A 52 -6.29 -20.56 7.67
N LEU A 53 -5.57 -19.86 8.54
CA LEU A 53 -6.01 -18.57 9.07
C LEU A 53 -5.92 -17.48 8.00
N LEU A 54 -4.84 -17.45 7.20
CA LEU A 54 -4.69 -16.55 6.06
C LEU A 54 -5.79 -16.77 5.00
N THR A 55 -6.15 -18.03 4.73
CA THR A 55 -7.26 -18.37 3.82
C THR A 55 -8.61 -17.93 4.38
N CYS A 56 -8.84 -18.05 5.69
CA CYS A 56 -10.07 -17.56 6.31
C CYS A 56 -10.18 -16.02 6.23
N LEU A 57 -9.07 -15.31 6.46
CA LEU A 57 -9.02 -13.84 6.35
C LEU A 57 -9.31 -13.35 4.93
N SER A 58 -8.94 -14.11 3.89
CA SER A 58 -9.23 -13.72 2.50
C SER A 58 -10.71 -13.81 2.13
N TRP A 59 -11.53 -14.49 2.93
CA TRP A 59 -12.98 -14.56 2.73
C TRP A 59 -13.74 -13.38 3.34
N LEU A 60 -13.12 -12.59 4.20
CA LEU A 60 -13.75 -11.43 4.82
C LEU A 60 -13.95 -10.30 3.77
N PRO A 61 -15.13 -9.63 3.70
CA PRO A 61 -15.49 -8.64 2.68
C PRO A 61 -14.76 -7.28 2.78
N THR A 62 -13.57 -7.29 3.36
CA THR A 62 -12.74 -6.12 3.67
C THR A 62 -11.60 -5.93 2.64
N HIS A 63 -10.81 -4.87 2.77
CA HIS A 63 -9.56 -4.66 1.99
C HIS A 63 -8.59 -5.87 2.05
N TYR A 64 -8.84 -6.83 2.95
CA TYR A 64 -8.01 -7.98 3.22
C TYR A 64 -8.17 -9.17 2.27
N GLN A 65 -9.18 -9.16 1.40
CA GLN A 65 -9.35 -10.18 0.35
C GLN A 65 -8.10 -10.36 -0.52
N HIS A 66 -7.25 -9.33 -0.56
CA HIS A 66 -6.07 -9.29 -1.40
C HIS A 66 -4.75 -9.32 -0.63
N LEU A 67 -4.77 -9.54 0.70
CA LEU A 67 -3.55 -9.66 1.53
C LEU A 67 -2.60 -10.74 1.02
N PHE A 68 -3.15 -11.77 0.40
CA PHE A 68 -2.40 -12.92 -0.11
C PHE A 68 -2.94 -13.34 -1.47
N SER A 69 -2.67 -12.51 -2.49
CA SER A 69 -3.04 -12.81 -3.87
C SER A 69 -1.89 -13.51 -4.58
N VAL A 70 -1.84 -14.84 -4.46
CA VAL A 70 -0.84 -15.69 -5.12
C VAL A 70 -1.54 -16.65 -6.08
N PHE A 71 -1.09 -16.65 -7.33
CA PHE A 71 -1.57 -17.56 -8.37
C PHE A 71 -0.44 -18.47 -8.82
N VAL A 72 -0.77 -19.72 -9.11
CA VAL A 72 0.17 -20.75 -9.58
C VAL A 72 -0.24 -21.22 -10.97
N ALA A 73 0.76 -21.46 -11.81
CA ALA A 73 0.59 -22.09 -13.11
C ALA A 73 0.91 -23.59 -12.98
N GLU A 74 -0.06 -24.43 -13.31
CA GLU A 74 0.05 -25.89 -13.23
C GLU A 74 -0.07 -26.49 -14.64
N LYS A 75 0.83 -27.42 -14.96
CA LYS A 75 0.76 -28.25 -16.17
C LYS A 75 1.15 -29.67 -15.78
N ASN A 76 0.35 -30.66 -16.17
CA ASN A 76 0.59 -32.07 -15.86
C ASN A 76 0.81 -32.37 -14.37
N ARG A 77 0.05 -31.70 -13.48
CA ARG A 77 0.21 -31.78 -12.01
C ARG A 77 1.55 -31.30 -11.46
N GLN A 78 2.32 -30.59 -12.27
CA GLN A 78 3.55 -29.94 -11.86
C GLN A 78 3.39 -28.43 -11.90
N ILE A 79 3.88 -27.76 -10.86
CA ILE A 79 3.89 -26.30 -10.79
C ILE A 79 5.00 -25.79 -11.70
N GLN A 80 4.61 -24.99 -12.68
CA GLN A 80 5.50 -24.41 -13.69
C GLN A 80 5.91 -22.99 -13.34
N GLY A 81 5.18 -22.35 -12.41
CA GLY A 81 5.46 -20.98 -11.99
C GLY A 81 4.43 -20.46 -11.00
N ALA A 82 4.72 -19.29 -10.44
CA ALA A 82 3.85 -18.59 -9.51
C ALA A 82 3.99 -17.07 -9.66
N VAL A 83 2.91 -16.35 -9.37
CA VAL A 83 2.90 -14.88 -9.32
C VAL A 83 2.25 -14.43 -8.02
N GLN A 84 2.92 -13.53 -7.32
CA GLN A 84 2.42 -12.82 -6.15
C GLN A 84 2.13 -11.38 -6.54
N VAL A 85 0.93 -10.91 -6.22
CA VAL A 85 0.49 -9.54 -6.48
C VAL A 85 -0.13 -8.92 -5.24
N SER A 86 -0.05 -7.60 -5.12
CA SER A 86 -0.65 -6.85 -4.01
C SER A 86 -1.17 -5.47 -4.46
N PRO A 87 -2.22 -4.94 -3.81
CA PRO A 87 -2.65 -3.57 -4.04
C PRO A 87 -1.62 -2.58 -3.50
N SER A 88 -1.29 -1.55 -4.28
CA SER A 88 -0.39 -0.44 -3.91
C SER A 88 -1.11 0.78 -3.36
N ASN A 89 -2.44 0.82 -3.46
CA ASN A 89 -3.30 1.81 -2.84
C ASN A 89 -4.56 1.15 -2.23
N ARG A 90 -5.22 1.83 -1.30
CA ARG A 90 -6.38 1.35 -0.55
C ARG A 90 -7.59 1.11 -1.43
N GLY A 91 -7.74 1.88 -2.51
CA GLY A 91 -8.76 1.68 -3.53
C GLY A 91 -8.58 0.41 -4.37
N ALA A 92 -7.40 -0.24 -4.27
CA ALA A 92 -7.00 -1.36 -5.12
C ALA A 92 -7.18 -1.06 -6.63
N THR A 93 -6.95 0.19 -7.03
CA THR A 93 -6.91 0.62 -8.44
C THR A 93 -5.51 0.46 -9.01
N THR A 94 -4.48 0.57 -8.18
CA THR A 94 -3.08 0.32 -8.56
C THR A 94 -2.59 -0.94 -7.88
N TRP A 95 -2.11 -1.89 -8.67
CA TRP A 95 -1.60 -3.18 -8.23
C TRP A 95 -0.13 -3.32 -8.57
N ARG A 96 0.54 -4.23 -7.87
CA ARG A 96 1.95 -4.54 -8.08
C ARG A 96 2.15 -6.02 -8.24
N ILE A 97 3.09 -6.37 -9.10
CA ILE A 97 3.65 -7.72 -9.15
C ILE A 97 4.85 -7.75 -8.22
N ASP A 98 4.67 -8.34 -7.04
CA ASP A 98 5.70 -8.45 -6.01
C ASP A 98 6.71 -9.54 -6.37
N ARG A 99 6.19 -10.67 -6.87
CA ARG A 99 6.99 -11.82 -7.24
C ARG A 99 6.48 -12.46 -8.51
N LEU A 100 7.37 -12.73 -9.46
CA LEU A 100 7.09 -13.59 -10.62
C LEU A 100 8.14 -14.67 -10.69
N ILE A 101 7.70 -15.93 -10.73
CA ILE A 101 8.53 -17.12 -10.74
C ILE A 101 8.06 -18.00 -11.89
N ALA A 102 8.98 -18.50 -12.69
CA ALA A 102 8.67 -19.47 -13.73
C ALA A 102 9.85 -20.41 -13.89
N ASP A 103 9.55 -21.70 -14.07
CA ASP A 103 10.54 -22.75 -14.25
C ASP A 103 11.22 -22.59 -15.64
N PRO A 104 12.55 -22.37 -15.70
CA PRO A 104 13.32 -22.28 -16.94
C PRO A 104 13.17 -23.52 -17.82
N SER A 105 13.03 -24.70 -17.22
CA SER A 105 12.99 -25.98 -17.94
C SER A 105 11.69 -26.19 -18.73
N CYS A 106 10.65 -25.41 -18.41
CA CYS A 106 9.30 -25.65 -18.89
C CYS A 106 8.68 -24.42 -19.59
N GLY A 107 9.53 -23.57 -20.19
CA GLY A 107 9.09 -22.40 -20.95
C GLY A 107 8.74 -21.22 -20.03
N ALA A 108 9.76 -20.69 -19.35
CA ALA A 108 9.61 -19.59 -18.39
C ALA A 108 8.90 -18.36 -18.97
N GLN A 109 9.15 -18.02 -20.24
CA GLN A 109 8.55 -16.86 -20.91
C GLN A 109 7.04 -17.03 -21.13
N ASP A 110 6.59 -18.20 -21.60
CA ASP A 110 5.18 -18.49 -21.83
C ASP A 110 4.41 -18.57 -20.52
N THR A 111 4.99 -19.25 -19.52
CA THR A 111 4.40 -19.36 -18.18
C THR A 111 4.28 -17.99 -17.50
N SER A 112 5.34 -17.18 -17.56
CA SER A 112 5.33 -15.81 -17.03
C SER A 112 4.29 -14.93 -17.71
N THR A 113 4.22 -14.99 -19.04
CA THR A 113 3.24 -14.23 -19.84
C THR A 113 1.81 -14.66 -19.50
N ALA A 114 1.57 -15.95 -19.33
CA ALA A 114 0.26 -16.47 -18.96
C ALA A 114 -0.15 -16.03 -17.55
N LEU A 115 0.76 -16.07 -16.57
CA LEU A 115 0.54 -15.60 -15.20
C LEU A 115 0.24 -14.10 -15.13
N ILE A 116 1.05 -13.28 -15.82
CA ILE A 116 0.82 -11.82 -15.92
C ILE A 116 -0.55 -11.58 -16.54
N ARG A 117 -0.84 -12.19 -17.69
CA ARG A 117 -2.14 -12.02 -18.38
C ARG A 117 -3.32 -12.42 -17.51
N HIS A 118 -3.21 -13.50 -16.75
CA HIS A 118 -4.24 -13.93 -15.81
C HIS A 118 -4.52 -12.86 -14.75
N CYS A 119 -3.47 -12.27 -14.15
CA CYS A 119 -3.62 -11.20 -13.17
C CYS A 119 -4.31 -9.97 -13.77
N LEU A 120 -3.84 -9.53 -14.95
CA LEU A 120 -4.39 -8.38 -15.67
C LEU A 120 -5.87 -8.56 -16.07
N GLN A 121 -6.34 -9.80 -16.23
CA GLN A 121 -7.71 -10.11 -16.66
C GLN A 121 -8.68 -10.33 -15.49
N ASN A 122 -8.22 -11.02 -14.43
CA ASN A 122 -9.11 -11.46 -13.35
C ASN A 122 -9.24 -10.45 -12.21
N LEU A 123 -8.26 -9.55 -12.04
CA LEU A 123 -8.29 -8.50 -11.02
C LEU A 123 -8.93 -7.22 -11.58
N TRP A 124 -10.24 -7.27 -11.79
CA TRP A 124 -11.06 -6.25 -12.45
C TRP A 124 -11.02 -4.83 -11.84
N LYS A 125 -10.64 -4.69 -10.56
CA LYS A 125 -10.44 -3.37 -9.93
C LYS A 125 -9.12 -2.71 -10.35
N ALA A 126 -8.14 -3.51 -10.78
CA ALA A 126 -6.81 -3.06 -11.14
C ALA A 126 -6.83 -2.28 -12.47
N ARG A 127 -6.62 -0.97 -12.40
CA ARG A 127 -6.49 -0.08 -13.56
C ARG A 127 -5.03 0.13 -13.95
N THR A 128 -4.14 0.07 -12.96
CA THR A 128 -2.71 0.30 -13.15
C THR A 128 -1.92 -0.82 -12.50
N TRP A 129 -0.87 -1.26 -13.17
CA TRP A 129 0.02 -2.32 -12.73
C TRP A 129 1.43 -1.79 -12.63
N LEU A 130 2.10 -2.13 -11.53
CA LEU A 130 3.49 -1.82 -11.22
C LEU A 130 4.30 -3.11 -11.20
N ALA A 131 5.54 -3.03 -11.68
CA ALA A 131 6.51 -4.12 -11.54
C ALA A 131 7.89 -3.50 -11.33
N GLU A 132 8.67 -4.11 -10.44
CA GLU A 132 10.04 -3.71 -10.16
C GLU A 132 10.99 -4.84 -10.57
N VAL A 133 11.90 -4.53 -11.48
CA VAL A 133 12.77 -5.52 -12.13
C VAL A 133 14.22 -5.09 -12.01
N LYS A 134 15.12 -5.99 -11.65
CA LYS A 134 16.56 -5.68 -11.63
C LYS A 134 17.02 -5.24 -13.00
N VAL A 135 17.77 -4.13 -13.08
CA VAL A 135 18.30 -3.61 -14.35
C VAL A 135 19.25 -4.61 -15.02
N SER A 136 19.93 -5.44 -14.22
CA SER A 136 20.82 -6.50 -14.71
C SER A 136 20.08 -7.70 -15.36
N ASN A 137 18.76 -7.84 -15.16
CA ASN A 137 17.98 -8.96 -15.67
C ASN A 137 17.24 -8.59 -16.97
N ALA A 138 17.96 -8.68 -18.09
CA ALA A 138 17.42 -8.33 -19.42
C ALA A 138 16.23 -9.20 -19.84
N ASP A 139 16.22 -10.48 -19.47
CA ASP A 139 15.16 -11.43 -19.83
C ASP A 139 13.84 -11.09 -19.10
N ALA A 140 13.92 -10.81 -17.80
CA ALA A 140 12.75 -10.35 -17.03
C ALA A 140 12.22 -9.03 -17.60
N MET A 141 13.10 -8.07 -17.90
CA MET A 141 12.74 -6.81 -18.55
C MET A 141 12.02 -7.02 -19.88
N ALA A 142 12.49 -7.97 -20.70
CA ALA A 142 11.87 -8.31 -21.98
C ALA A 142 10.46 -8.90 -21.78
N ILE A 143 10.27 -9.79 -20.81
CA ILE A 143 8.96 -10.37 -20.48
C ILE A 143 7.95 -9.28 -20.12
N TYR A 144 8.33 -8.33 -19.26
CA TYR A 144 7.46 -7.21 -18.89
C TYR A 144 7.14 -6.29 -20.07
N ARG A 145 8.13 -5.94 -20.90
CA ARG A 145 7.91 -5.14 -22.11
C ARG A 145 7.00 -5.82 -23.12
N GLN A 146 7.17 -7.11 -23.36
CA GLN A 146 6.28 -7.90 -24.23
C GLN A 146 4.84 -7.94 -23.69
N ASN A 147 4.70 -7.90 -22.36
CA ASN A 147 3.42 -7.75 -21.69
C ASN A 147 3.00 -6.28 -21.52
N GLY A 148 3.52 -5.35 -22.32
CA GLY A 148 3.05 -3.96 -22.41
C GLY A 148 3.42 -3.06 -21.23
N PHE A 149 4.36 -3.46 -20.38
CA PHE A 149 4.89 -2.57 -19.34
C PHE A 149 5.90 -1.58 -19.93
N GLN A 150 5.84 -0.35 -19.45
CA GLN A 150 6.71 0.76 -19.83
C GLN A 150 7.58 1.16 -18.64
N CYS A 151 8.82 1.55 -18.89
CA CYS A 151 9.71 2.07 -17.85
C CYS A 151 9.17 3.39 -17.30
N LEU A 152 9.28 3.58 -15.98
CA LEU A 152 8.90 4.82 -15.30
C LEU A 152 10.12 5.57 -14.77
N THR A 153 10.85 4.93 -13.85
CA THR A 153 11.97 5.52 -13.10
C THR A 153 12.85 4.38 -12.61
N GLN A 154 14.13 4.65 -12.41
CA GLN A 154 15.04 3.72 -11.75
C GLN A 154 15.00 3.92 -10.23
N VAL A 155 15.11 2.83 -9.50
CA VAL A 155 15.12 2.81 -8.04
C VAL A 155 16.40 2.16 -7.56
N THR A 156 17.12 2.86 -6.70
CA THR A 156 18.31 2.34 -6.02
C THR A 156 17.93 1.97 -4.59
N HIS A 157 18.21 0.73 -4.21
CA HIS A 157 18.11 0.25 -2.83
C HIS A 157 19.45 0.45 -2.15
N TRP A 158 19.42 1.14 -1.02
CA TRP A 158 20.57 1.52 -0.21
C TRP A 158 20.57 0.72 1.08
N ASP A 159 21.74 0.25 1.48
CA ASP A 159 21.96 -0.44 2.75
C ASP A 159 22.90 0.41 3.63
N PHE A 160 22.41 0.71 4.83
CA PHE A 160 23.15 1.40 5.88
C PHE A 160 23.57 0.34 6.88
N SER A 161 24.88 0.08 6.98
CA SER A 161 25.40 -0.95 7.88
C SER A 161 25.08 -0.63 9.35
N ALA A 162 25.07 -1.66 10.19
CA ALA A 162 24.86 -1.46 11.63
C ALA A 162 25.90 -0.52 12.26
N ASP A 163 27.16 -0.58 11.80
CA ASP A 163 28.23 0.32 12.27
C ASP A 163 27.96 1.78 11.89
N LEU A 164 27.49 2.01 10.65
CA LEU A 164 27.14 3.34 10.18
C LEU A 164 25.93 3.88 10.97
N LEU A 165 24.93 3.05 11.24
CA LEU A 165 23.80 3.45 12.08
C LEU A 165 24.25 3.75 13.51
N ALA A 166 25.18 2.99 14.07
CA ALA A 166 25.74 3.25 15.39
C ALA A 166 26.42 4.63 15.43
N GLU A 167 27.22 4.99 14.42
CA GLU A 167 27.83 6.31 14.28
C GLU A 167 26.79 7.41 14.14
N LEU A 168 25.86 7.29 13.19
CA LEU A 168 24.82 8.29 12.92
C LEU A 168 23.90 8.52 14.12
N SER A 169 23.68 7.49 14.95
CA SER A 169 22.86 7.60 16.15
C SER A 169 23.48 8.50 17.23
N GLN A 170 24.81 8.72 17.21
CA GLN A 170 25.51 9.52 18.23
C GLN A 170 25.12 11.00 18.17
N ARG A 171 24.75 11.48 16.97
CA ARG A 171 24.27 12.83 16.76
C ARG A 171 22.83 12.98 17.26
N GLU A 172 22.58 14.06 17.99
CA GLU A 172 21.23 14.48 18.30
C GLU A 172 20.62 15.21 17.09
N PRO A 173 19.49 14.74 16.53
CA PRO A 173 18.88 15.37 15.38
C PRO A 173 18.10 16.62 15.79
N ASP A 174 18.23 17.69 15.01
CA ASP A 174 17.45 18.92 15.18
C ASP A 174 16.13 18.82 14.43
N LEU A 175 15.11 18.28 15.11
CA LEU A 175 13.77 18.05 14.58
C LEU A 175 12.71 18.70 15.48
N PRO A 176 12.57 20.04 15.47
CA PRO A 176 11.83 20.79 16.48
C PRO A 176 10.33 20.46 16.56
N ASN A 177 9.75 19.85 15.53
CA ASN A 177 8.34 19.46 15.48
C ASN A 177 8.15 18.06 14.87
N LEU A 178 8.93 17.09 15.33
CA LEU A 178 8.70 15.69 14.97
C LEU A 178 7.44 15.18 15.68
N MET A 179 6.42 14.84 14.91
CA MET A 179 5.11 14.39 15.39
C MET A 179 4.86 12.93 15.02
N PRO A 180 4.14 12.17 15.87
CA PRO A 180 3.65 10.85 15.50
C PRO A 180 2.58 10.98 14.41
N VAL A 181 2.49 9.97 13.55
CA VAL A 181 1.54 9.97 12.44
C VAL A 181 0.15 9.57 12.92
N ASN A 182 -0.84 10.44 12.71
CA ASN A 182 -2.25 10.15 12.97
C ASN A 182 -3.12 10.30 11.71
N ASN A 183 -4.36 9.80 11.79
CA ASN A 183 -5.33 9.91 10.69
C ASN A 183 -5.72 11.34 10.33
N SER A 184 -5.60 12.28 11.28
CA SER A 184 -5.81 13.72 11.06
C SER A 184 -4.78 14.29 10.08
N ASP A 185 -3.59 13.71 10.06
CA ASP A 185 -2.43 14.26 9.35
C ASP A 185 -2.33 13.71 7.92
N ALA A 186 -3.23 12.81 7.54
CA ALA A 186 -3.27 12.16 6.24
C ALA A 186 -3.26 13.15 5.07
N SER A 187 -3.91 14.32 5.22
CA SER A 187 -3.88 15.35 4.17
C SER A 187 -2.50 16.01 4.04
N LEU A 188 -1.81 16.25 5.17
CA LEU A 188 -0.45 16.80 5.16
C LEU A 188 0.53 15.82 4.53
N LEU A 189 0.42 14.54 4.88
CA LEU A 189 1.26 13.48 4.30
C LEU A 189 1.01 13.29 2.81
N TYR A 190 -0.26 13.37 2.38
CA TYR A 190 -0.60 13.33 0.95
C TYR A 190 -0.01 14.51 0.17
N GLN A 191 -0.01 15.71 0.76
CA GLN A 191 0.60 16.90 0.15
C GLN A 191 2.12 16.74 0.05
N LEU A 192 2.76 16.23 1.09
CA LEU A 192 4.20 15.93 1.10
C LEU A 192 4.56 14.90 0.02
N ASP A 193 3.85 13.76 -0.03
CA ASP A 193 4.03 12.72 -1.05
C ASP A 193 3.88 13.29 -2.47
N THR A 194 2.86 14.12 -2.67
CA THR A 194 2.62 14.83 -3.93
C THR A 194 3.77 15.76 -4.31
N ALA A 195 4.30 16.52 -3.35
CA ALA A 195 5.36 17.50 -3.61
C ALA A 195 6.72 16.83 -3.88
N SER A 196 6.92 15.62 -3.35
CA SER A 196 8.17 14.86 -3.46
C SER A 196 8.23 13.88 -4.63
N MET A 197 7.15 13.73 -5.41
CA MET A 197 7.06 12.81 -6.55
C MET A 197 6.85 13.53 -7.89
N LEU A 198 7.43 12.98 -8.96
CA LEU A 198 7.18 13.47 -10.32
C LEU A 198 5.71 13.26 -10.73
N PRO A 199 5.11 14.16 -11.53
CA PRO A 199 3.70 14.09 -11.89
C PRO A 199 3.26 12.77 -12.53
N HIS A 200 4.07 12.20 -13.43
CA HIS A 200 3.75 10.94 -14.09
C HIS A 200 3.85 9.74 -13.14
N VAL A 201 4.83 9.73 -12.23
CA VAL A 201 4.94 8.70 -11.18
C VAL A 201 3.73 8.76 -10.25
N ARG A 202 3.35 9.98 -9.83
CA ARG A 202 2.18 10.22 -8.99
C ARG A 202 0.89 9.70 -9.64
N GLN A 203 0.70 9.95 -10.93
CA GLN A 203 -0.47 9.47 -11.67
C GLN A 203 -0.57 7.94 -11.69
N VAL A 204 0.56 7.26 -11.82
CA VAL A 204 0.59 5.78 -11.82
C VAL A 204 0.26 5.22 -10.44
N TYR A 205 0.81 5.81 -9.38
CA TYR A 205 0.52 5.35 -8.01
C TYR A 205 -0.94 5.59 -7.61
N ASP A 206 -1.61 6.61 -8.17
CA ASP A 206 -3.03 6.93 -7.93
C ASP A 206 -3.36 6.99 -6.43
N ARG A 207 -2.45 7.62 -5.67
CA ARG A 207 -2.60 7.78 -4.22
C ARG A 207 -3.57 8.91 -3.90
N HIS A 208 -4.31 8.72 -2.82
CA HIS A 208 -5.27 9.65 -2.25
C HIS A 208 -5.06 9.78 -0.74
N VAL A 209 -5.67 10.80 -0.14
CA VAL A 209 -5.61 11.05 1.32
C VAL A 209 -5.99 9.80 2.14
N CYS A 210 -6.93 8.98 1.67
CA CYS A 210 -7.35 7.76 2.36
C CYS A 210 -6.27 6.68 2.46
N ASP A 211 -5.25 6.73 1.60
CA ASP A 211 -4.10 5.81 1.62
C ASP A 211 -3.14 6.10 2.77
N PHE A 212 -3.20 7.31 3.34
CA PHE A 212 -2.39 7.74 4.49
C PHE A 212 -3.16 7.61 5.82
N LYS A 213 -4.33 6.98 5.81
CA LYS A 213 -5.15 6.73 7.01
C LYS A 213 -5.03 5.28 7.44
N THR A 214 -4.80 5.07 8.73
CA THR A 214 -4.85 3.75 9.37
C THR A 214 -6.25 3.48 9.89
N SER A 215 -6.93 2.44 9.40
CA SER A 215 -8.20 1.97 9.97
C SER A 215 -8.00 1.29 11.32
N LEU A 216 -9.06 1.22 12.14
CA LEU A 216 -9.13 0.36 13.33
C LEU A 216 -8.93 -1.13 12.98
N PHE A 217 -9.25 -1.53 11.75
CA PHE A 217 -8.94 -2.88 11.28
C PHE A 217 -7.50 -3.02 10.79
N ASP A 218 -6.87 -1.93 10.32
CA ASP A 218 -5.46 -1.93 9.94
C ASP A 218 -4.58 -2.03 11.18
N SER A 219 -5.00 -1.46 12.32
CA SER A 219 -4.31 -1.66 13.60
C SER A 219 -4.42 -3.10 14.13
N LEU A 220 -5.56 -3.78 13.93
CA LEU A 220 -5.69 -5.21 14.20
C LEU A 220 -4.75 -6.04 13.29
N MET A 221 -4.66 -5.66 12.01
CA MET A 221 -3.76 -6.28 11.06
C MET A 221 -2.29 -6.03 11.42
N ASP A 222 -1.94 -4.83 11.88
CA ASP A 222 -0.61 -4.52 12.36
C ASP A 222 -0.27 -5.28 13.65
N GLY A 223 -1.28 -5.59 14.48
CA GLY A 223 -1.16 -6.54 15.59
C GLY A 223 -0.87 -7.96 15.10
N PHE A 224 -1.61 -8.44 14.10
CA PHE A 224 -1.38 -9.76 13.48
C PHE A 224 -0.01 -9.84 12.78
N LYS A 225 0.41 -8.79 12.06
CA LYS A 225 1.74 -8.66 11.46
C LYS A 225 2.82 -8.62 12.53
N ARG A 226 2.66 -7.85 13.60
CA ARG A 226 3.57 -7.85 14.76
C ARG A 226 3.69 -9.25 15.36
N TRP A 227 2.56 -9.94 15.50
CA TRP A 227 2.54 -11.29 16.06
C TRP A 227 3.18 -12.34 15.15
N MET A 228 2.83 -12.39 13.86
CA MET A 228 3.42 -13.33 12.92
C MET A 228 4.87 -12.99 12.60
N SER A 229 5.19 -11.71 12.43
CA SER A 229 6.47 -11.27 11.88
C SER A 229 7.48 -10.81 12.92
N LYS A 230 7.06 -10.54 14.17
CA LYS A 230 7.85 -9.86 15.22
C LYS A 230 8.49 -8.58 14.71
N THR A 231 7.70 -7.85 13.93
CA THR A 231 8.10 -6.61 13.25
C THR A 231 7.39 -5.46 13.92
N ASP A 232 8.12 -4.51 14.47
CA ASP A 232 7.52 -3.24 14.91
C ASP A 232 7.49 -2.23 13.77
N SER A 233 6.49 -1.34 13.81
CA SER A 233 6.43 -0.19 12.93
C SER A 233 6.52 1.11 13.71
N VAL A 234 7.34 2.03 13.23
CA VAL A 234 7.48 3.38 13.79
C VAL A 234 7.37 4.38 12.65
N ALA A 235 6.48 5.37 12.79
CA ALA A 235 6.31 6.42 11.80
C ALA A 235 6.35 7.78 12.47
N GLY A 236 6.91 8.76 11.78
CA GLY A 236 6.95 10.15 12.24
C GLY A 236 7.01 11.11 11.06
N TYR A 237 6.55 12.34 11.29
CA TYR A 237 6.65 13.40 10.30
C TYR A 237 7.07 14.72 10.95
N VAL A 238 7.75 15.57 10.17
CA VAL A 238 8.22 16.87 10.62
C VAL A 238 7.24 17.92 10.15
N PHE A 239 6.64 18.64 11.10
CA PHE A 239 5.69 19.70 10.82
C PHE A 239 6.39 21.07 10.78
N GLU A 240 6.08 21.88 9.76
CA GLU A 240 6.55 23.26 9.68
C GLU A 240 5.40 24.22 10.02
N PRO A 241 5.45 24.92 11.17
CA PRO A 241 4.34 25.76 11.63
C PRO A 241 4.05 26.95 10.69
N GLN A 242 5.08 27.53 10.07
CA GLN A 242 4.94 28.71 9.22
C GLN A 242 4.10 28.42 7.97
N ARG A 243 4.35 27.28 7.31
CA ARG A 243 3.62 26.85 6.11
C ARG A 243 2.44 25.94 6.41
N LYS A 244 2.30 25.50 7.66
CA LYS A 244 1.32 24.50 8.12
C LYS A 244 1.39 23.23 7.26
N ALA A 245 2.60 22.78 6.96
CA ALA A 245 2.87 21.69 6.03
C ALA A 245 3.73 20.61 6.69
N ALA A 246 3.56 19.35 6.25
CA ALA A 246 4.56 18.31 6.51
C ALA A 246 5.73 18.49 5.53
N ILE A 247 6.95 18.57 6.06
CA ILE A 247 8.17 18.80 5.26
C ILE A 247 9.10 17.57 5.21
N GLY A 248 8.87 16.60 6.09
CA GLY A 248 9.56 15.33 6.12
C GLY A 248 8.67 14.25 6.74
N TYR A 249 8.86 13.00 6.32
CA TYR A 249 8.14 11.83 6.79
C TYR A 249 9.04 10.61 6.72
N PHE A 250 8.96 9.75 7.72
CA PHE A 250 9.55 8.43 7.67
C PHE A 250 8.62 7.37 8.25
N HIS A 251 8.77 6.15 7.77
CA HIS A 251 8.14 4.98 8.34
C HIS A 251 9.12 3.81 8.30
N MET A 252 9.37 3.20 9.46
CA MET A 252 10.31 2.12 9.66
C MET A 252 9.58 0.82 9.98
N GLN A 253 10.05 -0.27 9.39
CA GLN A 253 9.76 -1.64 9.79
C GLN A 253 11.00 -2.21 10.47
N LEU A 254 10.84 -2.56 11.74
CA LEU A 254 11.94 -2.91 12.62
C LEU A 254 11.93 -4.42 12.92
N SER A 255 13.07 -5.11 12.77
CA SER A 255 13.20 -6.50 13.18
C SER A 255 13.57 -6.57 14.67
N GLN A 256 12.64 -7.01 15.52
CA GLN A 256 12.92 -7.15 16.95
C GLN A 256 13.97 -8.23 17.25
N GLN A 257 14.05 -9.26 16.40
CA GLN A 257 14.89 -10.44 16.63
C GLN A 257 16.12 -10.50 15.72
N GLY A 258 16.37 -9.47 14.91
CA GLY A 258 17.50 -9.45 13.97
C GLY A 258 17.39 -10.47 12.84
N THR A 259 16.19 -10.92 12.49
CA THR A 259 15.97 -11.94 11.45
C THR A 259 16.05 -11.38 10.03
N PHE A 260 15.91 -10.06 9.88
CA PHE A 260 15.98 -9.37 8.59
C PHE A 260 16.45 -7.92 8.82
N PRO A 261 17.07 -7.28 7.81
CA PRO A 261 17.46 -5.88 7.93
C PRO A 261 16.26 -4.97 8.09
N HIS A 262 16.37 -3.95 8.93
CA HIS A 262 15.35 -2.90 9.06
C HIS A 262 15.04 -2.29 7.70
N ARG A 263 13.81 -1.82 7.51
CA ARG A 263 13.40 -1.13 6.28
C ARG A 263 12.80 0.21 6.63
N ALA A 264 13.07 1.22 5.82
CA ALA A 264 12.42 2.51 5.98
C ALA A 264 11.99 3.12 4.65
N GLU A 265 10.83 3.76 4.70
CA GLU A 265 10.40 4.74 3.72
C GLU A 265 10.77 6.13 4.24
N LEU A 266 11.29 6.97 3.35
CA LEU A 266 11.68 8.34 3.64
C LEU A 266 11.13 9.26 2.56
N THR A 267 10.40 10.29 2.97
CA THR A 267 9.88 11.32 2.07
C THR A 267 10.28 12.67 2.64
N VAL A 268 10.96 13.47 1.84
CA VAL A 268 11.40 14.83 2.22
C VAL A 268 10.95 15.77 1.12
N HIS A 269 10.38 16.90 1.51
CA HIS A 269 9.96 17.92 0.57
C HIS A 269 11.20 18.46 -0.17
N PRO A 270 11.20 18.63 -1.50
CA PRO A 270 12.40 19.03 -2.26
C PRO A 270 13.05 20.34 -1.80
N ALA A 271 12.26 21.27 -1.24
CA ALA A 271 12.78 22.52 -0.65
C ALA A 271 13.48 22.36 0.74
N TYR A 272 13.46 21.16 1.33
CA TYR A 272 13.92 20.88 2.70
C TYR A 272 14.91 19.71 2.75
N THR A 273 15.74 19.54 1.71
CA THR A 273 16.72 18.43 1.62
C THR A 273 17.73 18.40 2.77
N TRP A 274 17.90 19.52 3.49
CA TRP A 274 18.68 19.57 4.73
C TRP A 274 18.15 18.63 5.83
N LEU A 275 16.89 18.18 5.75
CA LEU A 275 16.30 17.22 6.71
C LEU A 275 16.85 15.80 6.58
N TYR A 276 17.47 15.43 5.45
CA TYR A 276 17.98 14.06 5.27
C TYR A 276 18.91 13.59 6.39
N PRO A 277 19.96 14.34 6.80
CA PRO A 277 20.78 13.97 7.95
C PRO A 277 20.00 13.86 9.26
N GLU A 278 19.07 14.78 9.52
CA GLU A 278 18.31 14.79 10.78
C GLU A 278 17.37 13.58 10.90
N LEU A 279 16.63 13.29 9.83
CA LEU A 279 15.73 12.15 9.79
C LEU A 279 16.50 10.82 9.83
N LEU A 280 17.65 10.74 9.15
CA LEU A 280 18.47 9.54 9.19
C LEU A 280 19.09 9.31 10.56
N ALA A 281 19.58 10.36 11.23
CA ALA A 281 20.07 10.27 12.62
C ALA A 281 18.95 9.84 13.57
N GLN A 282 17.73 10.37 13.39
CA GLN A 282 16.56 9.93 14.17
C GLN A 282 16.23 8.45 13.94
N MET A 283 16.20 7.99 12.69
CA MET A 283 15.99 6.57 12.37
C MET A 283 17.08 5.68 12.97
N ALA A 284 18.35 6.12 12.93
CA ALA A 284 19.47 5.41 13.53
C ALA A 284 19.38 5.35 15.08
N ARG A 285 18.85 6.39 15.73
CA ARG A 285 18.55 6.37 17.17
C ARG A 285 17.47 5.34 17.50
N VAL A 286 16.41 5.25 16.69
CA VAL A 286 15.35 4.24 16.86
C VAL A 286 15.89 2.82 16.76
N THR A 287 16.89 2.55 15.91
CA THR A 287 17.49 1.21 15.80
C THR A 287 18.43 0.83 16.94
N ARG A 288 18.86 1.77 17.80
CA ARG A 288 19.89 1.52 18.82
C ARG A 288 19.47 0.50 19.87
N GLU A 289 18.19 0.46 20.22
CA GLU A 289 17.64 -0.45 21.24
C GLU A 289 17.39 -1.87 20.71
N LEU A 290 17.67 -2.09 19.42
CA LEU A 290 17.40 -3.34 18.72
C LEU A 290 18.71 -4.06 18.37
N PRO A 291 18.64 -5.36 18.03
CA PRO A 291 19.81 -6.09 17.56
C PRO A 291 20.48 -5.35 16.38
N ALA A 292 21.81 -5.32 16.37
CA ALA A 292 22.58 -4.68 15.31
C ALA A 292 22.23 -5.30 13.95
N GLN A 293 21.57 -4.50 13.10
CA GLN A 293 21.12 -4.87 11.76
C GLN A 293 21.27 -3.68 10.82
N SER A 294 21.37 -3.96 9.51
CA SER A 294 21.36 -2.88 8.53
C SER A 294 19.97 -2.26 8.38
N LEU A 295 19.92 -1.02 7.90
CA LEU A 295 18.69 -0.33 7.51
C LEU A 295 18.67 -0.17 6.00
N ARG A 296 17.55 -0.54 5.36
CA ARG A 296 17.35 -0.42 3.93
C ARG A 296 16.40 0.71 3.58
N LEU A 297 16.84 1.59 2.69
CA LEU A 297 16.02 2.66 2.12
C LEU A 297 16.07 2.62 0.60
N THR A 298 15.10 3.27 -0.04
CA THR A 298 15.06 3.41 -1.50
C THR A 298 15.19 4.87 -1.90
N SER A 299 15.86 5.12 -3.02
CA SER A 299 15.86 6.40 -3.72
C SER A 299 15.46 6.19 -5.17
N ALA A 300 14.68 7.12 -5.73
CA ALA A 300 14.43 7.16 -7.16
C ALA A 300 15.46 8.05 -7.87
N ASP A 301 15.69 7.80 -9.16
CA ASP A 301 16.66 8.54 -9.99
C ASP A 301 16.45 10.06 -10.04
N TYR A 302 15.21 10.53 -9.86
CA TYR A 302 14.87 11.95 -9.82
C TYR A 302 15.09 12.61 -8.45
N GLN A 303 15.53 11.85 -7.43
CA GLN A 303 15.80 12.35 -6.07
C GLN A 303 17.32 12.52 -5.86
N THR A 304 17.96 13.30 -6.72
CA THR A 304 19.43 13.41 -6.79
C THR A 304 20.07 13.79 -5.45
N GLU A 305 19.52 14.77 -4.72
CA GLU A 305 20.08 15.21 -3.43
C GLU A 305 20.04 14.10 -2.37
N ARG A 306 19.07 13.18 -2.47
CA ARG A 306 18.98 12.02 -1.58
C ARG A 306 20.07 11.01 -1.89
N GLU A 307 20.26 10.69 -3.17
CA GLU A 307 21.32 9.75 -3.59
C GLU A 307 22.71 10.28 -3.24
N GLU A 308 22.96 11.57 -3.53
CA GLU A 308 24.22 12.22 -3.17
C GLU A 308 24.45 12.21 -1.65
N PHE A 309 23.40 12.47 -0.86
CA PHE A 309 23.49 12.41 0.59
C PHE A 309 23.79 10.98 1.07
N PHE A 310 23.07 9.96 0.57
CA PHE A 310 23.29 8.56 0.94
C PHE A 310 24.70 8.08 0.60
N GLN A 311 25.22 8.43 -0.58
CA GLN A 311 26.60 8.14 -0.95
C GLN A 311 27.60 8.82 -0.02
N ARG A 312 27.37 10.11 0.29
CA ARG A 312 28.26 10.91 1.15
C ARG A 312 28.37 10.35 2.57
N VAL A 313 27.28 9.84 3.13
CA VAL A 313 27.28 9.21 4.46
C VAL A 313 27.77 7.76 4.44
N GLY A 314 28.18 7.23 3.29
CA GLY A 314 28.75 5.89 3.19
C GLY A 314 27.73 4.74 3.06
N ALA A 315 26.47 5.05 2.73
CA ALA A 315 25.49 4.01 2.39
C ALA A 315 25.91 3.27 1.12
N ARG A 316 25.65 1.96 1.07
CA ARG A 316 26.04 1.11 -0.06
C ARG A 316 24.83 0.82 -0.96
N PRO A 317 24.92 1.02 -2.28
CA PRO A 317 23.88 0.55 -3.19
C PRO A 317 23.93 -0.98 -3.25
N VAL A 318 22.83 -1.64 -2.90
CA VAL A 318 22.73 -3.12 -2.90
C VAL A 318 21.94 -3.65 -4.07
N GLU A 319 21.01 -2.87 -4.62
CA GLU A 319 20.19 -3.27 -5.75
C GLU A 319 19.80 -2.04 -6.57
N HIS A 320 19.80 -2.20 -7.89
CA HIS A 320 19.34 -1.17 -8.81
C HIS A 320 18.29 -1.77 -9.74
N THR A 321 17.11 -1.18 -9.71
CA THR A 321 15.90 -1.72 -10.34
C THR A 321 15.25 -0.69 -11.26
N GLN A 322 14.52 -1.19 -12.24
CA GLN A 322 13.64 -0.41 -13.08
C GLN A 322 12.21 -0.58 -12.55
N LEU A 323 11.61 0.52 -12.09
CA LEU A 323 10.17 0.58 -11.90
C LEU A 323 9.51 0.69 -13.28
N MET A 324 8.56 -0.20 -13.53
CA MET A 324 7.77 -0.25 -14.75
C MET A 324 6.28 -0.18 -14.42
N SER A 325 5.48 0.30 -15.38
CA SER A 325 4.03 0.30 -15.25
C SER A 325 3.27 -0.06 -16.51
N ARG A 326 2.03 -0.49 -16.32
CA ARG A 326 1.06 -0.73 -17.39
C ARG A 326 -0.32 -0.30 -16.95
N SER A 327 -1.01 0.48 -17.78
CA SER A 327 -2.44 0.75 -17.60
C SER A 327 -3.28 -0.33 -18.30
N VAL A 328 -4.38 -0.72 -17.67
CA VAL A 328 -5.35 -1.68 -18.18
C VAL A 328 -6.71 -1.00 -18.24
N TRP A 329 -7.25 -0.89 -19.46
CA TRP A 329 -8.61 -0.45 -19.64
C TRP A 329 -9.56 -1.65 -19.53
N HIS A 330 -10.16 -1.82 -18.36
CA HIS A 330 -11.35 -2.66 -18.27
C HIS A 330 -12.49 -1.87 -18.88
N LYS A 331 -13.07 -2.39 -19.98
CA LYS A 331 -14.37 -1.89 -20.45
C LYS A 331 -15.31 -2.06 -19.27
N LEU A 332 -15.65 -0.96 -18.60
CA LEU A 332 -16.73 -0.94 -17.63
C LEU A 332 -17.92 -1.51 -18.38
N ARG A 333 -18.25 -2.77 -18.08
CA ARG A 333 -19.64 -3.17 -18.20
C ARG A 333 -20.29 -2.26 -17.18
N GLU A 334 -20.77 -1.12 -17.65
CA GLU A 334 -22.01 -0.58 -17.15
C GLU A 334 -22.92 -1.79 -17.13
N THR A 335 -22.96 -2.45 -15.97
CA THR A 335 -24.18 -3.09 -15.56
C THR A 335 -25.13 -1.92 -15.70
N LYS A 336 -25.89 -1.92 -16.80
CA LYS A 336 -27.23 -1.37 -16.77
C LYS A 336 -27.70 -1.86 -15.41
N GLN A 337 -27.76 -0.96 -14.44
CA GLN A 337 -28.65 -1.15 -13.32
C GLN A 337 -29.93 -1.48 -14.07
N VAL A 338 -30.28 -2.77 -14.06
CA VAL A 338 -31.64 -3.17 -14.32
C VAL A 338 -32.33 -2.33 -13.29
N THR A 339 -32.86 -1.20 -13.75
CA THR A 339 -33.55 -0.25 -12.94
C THR A 339 -34.59 -1.11 -12.24
N LEU A 340 -34.40 -1.24 -10.93
CA LEU A 340 -35.39 -1.80 -10.03
C LEU A 340 -36.70 -0.97 -10.10
N ASP A 341 -36.78 0.06 -10.95
CA ASP A 341 -38.01 0.71 -11.41
C ASP A 341 -38.99 -0.25 -12.11
N GLY A 342 -38.54 -1.45 -12.54
CA GLY A 342 -39.40 -2.46 -13.16
C GLY A 342 -39.89 -3.58 -12.24
N LEU A 343 -39.34 -3.72 -11.02
CA LEU A 343 -39.84 -4.71 -10.06
C LEU A 343 -40.83 -4.01 -9.13
N GLN A 344 -42.12 -4.19 -9.44
CA GLN A 344 -43.30 -3.84 -8.65
C GLN A 344 -43.34 -4.58 -7.29
N LEU A 345 -42.28 -4.46 -6.49
CA LEU A 345 -42.23 -4.94 -5.10
C LEU A 345 -43.10 -4.08 -4.16
N SER A 346 -43.64 -2.96 -4.66
CA SER A 346 -44.66 -2.16 -3.98
C SER A 346 -46.00 -2.89 -3.84
N ASP A 347 -46.33 -3.83 -4.75
CA ASP A 347 -47.66 -4.45 -4.78
C ASP A 347 -47.82 -5.61 -3.79
N VAL A 348 -46.72 -6.11 -3.22
CA VAL A 348 -46.74 -7.21 -2.24
C VAL A 348 -46.60 -6.70 -0.79
N LEU A 349 -46.15 -5.46 -0.58
CA LEU A 349 -45.96 -4.86 0.76
C LEU A 349 -47.06 -3.87 1.19
N GLY A 350 -48.13 -3.72 0.39
CA GLY A 350 -49.26 -2.84 0.69
C GLY A 350 -50.08 -3.21 1.95
N GLY A 351 -49.77 -4.33 2.61
CA GLY A 351 -50.47 -4.80 3.81
C GLY A 351 -49.99 -4.24 5.16
N PHE A 352 -48.92 -3.43 5.19
CA PHE A 352 -48.32 -2.92 6.45
C PHE A 352 -48.27 -1.39 6.56
N GLN A 353 -49.30 -0.68 6.08
CA GLN A 353 -49.48 0.73 6.46
C GLN A 353 -50.28 0.85 7.77
N PRO A 354 -49.70 1.39 8.86
CA PRO A 354 -50.47 1.71 10.05
C PRO A 354 -51.39 2.89 9.76
N ALA A 355 -52.70 2.68 9.93
CA ALA A 355 -53.72 3.72 9.81
C ALA A 355 -53.48 4.85 10.83
N ARG A 356 -52.84 5.94 10.42
CA ARG A 356 -52.79 7.19 11.18
C ARG A 356 -53.76 8.19 10.56
N LYS A 357 -54.80 8.54 11.34
CA LYS A 357 -55.70 9.66 11.07
C LYS A 357 -54.88 10.95 10.96
N PRO A 358 -55.21 11.86 10.02
CA PRO A 358 -54.52 13.15 9.92
C PRO A 358 -54.79 14.00 11.16
N ILE A 359 -53.72 14.55 11.73
CA ILE A 359 -53.77 15.46 12.89
C ILE A 359 -54.25 16.84 12.39
N PRO A 360 -55.23 17.48 13.05
CA PRO A 360 -55.74 18.78 12.63
C PRO A 360 -54.69 19.90 12.72
N SER A 361 -54.60 20.69 11.66
CA SER A 361 -53.73 21.86 11.44
C SER A 361 -54.03 23.06 12.34
N ARG A 362 -54.03 22.88 13.67
CA ARG A 362 -54.19 23.98 14.65
C ARG A 362 -53.13 24.01 15.76
N TRP A 363 -52.17 23.07 15.75
CA TRP A 363 -51.11 23.00 16.77
C TRP A 363 -49.77 23.62 16.35
N LEU A 364 -49.61 23.97 15.05
CA LEU A 364 -48.38 24.59 14.54
C LEU A 364 -48.30 26.12 14.75
N GLN A 365 -49.41 26.78 15.07
CA GLN A 365 -49.41 28.23 15.32
C GLN A 365 -48.85 28.60 16.70
N HIS A 366 -48.99 27.73 17.71
CA HIS A 366 -48.54 28.06 19.07
C HIS A 366 -47.02 27.91 19.28
N LEU A 367 -46.32 27.20 18.39
CA LEU A 367 -44.85 27.03 18.49
C LEU A 367 -44.08 28.17 17.82
N TYR A 368 -44.66 28.83 16.81
CA TYR A 368 -44.06 30.04 16.21
C TYR A 368 -44.14 31.27 17.12
N GLU A 369 -45.19 31.39 17.95
CA GLU A 369 -45.32 32.50 18.91
C GLU A 369 -44.40 32.38 20.15
N LEU A 370 -43.85 31.20 20.43
CA LEU A 370 -42.93 30.98 21.55
C LEU A 370 -41.46 31.22 21.17
N GLU A 371 -41.12 31.19 19.88
CA GLU A 371 -39.78 31.54 19.37
C GLU A 371 -39.63 33.06 19.20
N SER A 372 -40.69 33.77 18.79
CA SER A 372 -40.66 35.24 18.64
C SER A 372 -40.57 36.01 19.96
N TYR A 373 -41.10 35.47 21.07
CA TYR A 373 -40.98 36.09 22.41
C TYR A 373 -39.60 35.96 23.07
N LYS A 374 -38.72 35.09 22.55
CA LYS A 374 -37.35 34.89 23.08
C LYS A 374 -36.30 35.74 22.37
N GLU A 375 -36.52 36.13 21.12
CA GLU A 375 -35.61 37.01 20.37
C GLU A 375 -35.78 38.49 20.71
N GLU A 376 -36.97 38.91 21.15
CA GLU A 376 -37.27 40.32 21.47
C GLU A 376 -36.78 40.76 22.89
N ASN A 377 -36.44 39.81 23.77
CA ASN A 377 -35.98 40.10 25.14
C ASN A 377 -34.45 40.11 25.32
N ASN A 378 -33.67 39.89 24.26
CA ASN A 378 -32.20 39.82 24.35
C ASN A 378 -31.46 40.94 23.61
N SER A 379 -32.18 41.91 23.03
CA SER A 379 -31.63 43.08 22.34
C SER A 379 -31.67 44.40 23.13
N ASP A 380 -32.25 44.43 24.33
CA ASP A 380 -32.48 45.67 25.10
C ASP A 380 -31.55 45.90 26.31
N ASN A 381 -30.46 45.12 26.47
CA ASN A 381 -29.49 45.33 27.55
C ASN A 381 -28.06 45.57 27.04
N ALA A 382 -27.88 46.63 26.24
CA ALA A 382 -26.57 47.27 26.07
C ALA A 382 -26.70 48.69 25.48
N HIS A 383 -27.03 49.72 26.29
CA HIS A 383 -26.49 51.09 26.19
C HIS A 383 -27.03 52.03 27.30
N GLY A 384 -26.12 52.53 28.15
CA GLY A 384 -26.22 53.79 28.95
C GLY A 384 -27.15 53.76 30.17
N ASP A 385 -26.88 54.41 31.30
CA ASP A 385 -25.90 55.45 31.59
C ASP A 385 -25.80 55.69 33.11
N ARG A 386 -24.60 56.15 33.53
CA ARG A 386 -24.27 57.12 34.59
C ARG A 386 -25.20 57.30 35.81
N ASN A 387 -24.59 57.17 36.99
CA ASN A 387 -24.49 58.26 37.97
C ASN A 387 -23.16 58.18 38.73
#